data_AF-A0A965ZV22-F1
#
_entry.id   AF-A0A965ZV22-F1
#
_cell.length_a   1.000
_cell.length_b   1.000
_cell.length_c   1.000
_cell.angle_alpha   90.00
_cell.angle_beta   90.00
_cell.angle_gamma   90.00
#
_symmetry.space_group_name_H-M   'P 1'
#
loop_
_entity.id
_entity.type
_entity.pdbx_description
1 polymer ?
#
loop_
_entity_poly.entity_id
_entity_poly.type
_entity_poly.pdbx_seq_one_letter_code
_entity_poly.pdbx_strand_id
1 'polypeptide(L)'
;MSKESAGRGVSRLQWLDAGLDALTRFPASDIKVESLARALGIARAGFYWHFRNRENYVTQLLEYWLHKVTDAITENPDILAMEPKTRLIVTAELIHDNNLARAEPSILLLAAQD
;
A
#
# COMPACT_ATOMS: atom_id res chain seq x y z
N MET A 1 5.42 -8.62 28.14
CA MET A 1 6.32 -9.21 27.13
C MET A 1 5.70 -10.50 26.64
N SER A 2 4.86 -10.42 25.60
CA SER A 2 4.20 -11.58 25.02
C SER A 2 5.01 -12.06 23.82
N LYS A 3 5.43 -13.32 23.87
CA LYS A 3 6.03 -14.05 22.76
C LYS A 3 4.93 -14.34 21.73
N GLU A 4 4.88 -13.60 20.63
CA GLU A 4 4.10 -13.99 19.45
C GLU A 4 5.05 -14.54 18.39
N SER A 5 5.07 -15.88 18.33
CA SER A 5 5.46 -16.75 17.20
C SER A 5 6.44 -16.20 16.15
N ALA A 6 7.71 -16.55 16.33
CA ALA A 6 8.60 -16.79 15.19
C ALA A 6 8.06 -18.00 14.39
N GLY A 7 7.53 -17.78 13.18
CA GLY A 7 7.20 -18.88 12.28
C GLY A 7 6.40 -18.51 11.02
N ARG A 8 7.11 -18.53 9.87
CA ARG A 8 6.64 -18.75 8.47
C ARG A 8 6.35 -17.52 7.59
N GLY A 9 7.42 -16.84 7.16
CA GLY A 9 7.44 -16.06 5.92
C GLY A 9 6.84 -14.65 6.00
N VAL A 10 7.12 -13.86 4.97
CA VAL A 10 6.56 -12.51 4.78
C VAL A 10 5.14 -12.64 4.23
N SER A 11 4.17 -11.99 4.86
CA SER A 11 2.76 -12.06 4.47
C SER A 11 2.45 -11.29 3.19
N ARG A 12 1.31 -11.59 2.56
CA ARG A 12 0.79 -10.85 1.40
C ARG A 12 0.71 -9.34 1.65
N LEU A 13 0.25 -8.93 2.84
CA LEU A 13 0.14 -7.50 3.20
C LEU A 13 1.51 -6.83 3.28
N GLN A 14 2.51 -7.49 3.88
CA GLN A 14 3.87 -6.96 3.96
C GLN A 14 4.49 -6.75 2.58
N TRP A 15 4.18 -7.61 1.60
CA TRP A 15 4.57 -7.39 0.21
C TRP A 15 3.91 -6.17 -0.43
N LEU A 16 2.64 -5.91 -0.12
CA LEU A 16 1.91 -4.75 -0.64
C LEU A 16 2.41 -3.44 0.01
N ASP A 17 2.62 -3.44 1.32
CA ASP A 17 3.22 -2.30 2.04
C ASP A 17 4.62 -1.97 1.50
N ALA A 18 5.47 -2.97 1.26
CA ALA A 18 6.77 -2.77 0.64
C ALA A 18 6.69 -2.16 -0.78
N GLY A 19 5.62 -2.48 -1.52
CA GLY A 19 5.31 -1.89 -2.83
C GLY A 19 4.98 -0.41 -2.74
N LEU A 20 4.07 -0.05 -1.82
CA LEU A 20 3.73 1.35 -1.56
C LEU A 20 4.96 2.15 -1.15
N ASP A 21 5.75 1.62 -0.22
CA ASP A 21 7.01 2.24 0.22
C ASP A 21 7.99 2.43 -0.93
N ALA A 22 8.11 1.46 -1.84
CA ALA A 22 8.95 1.59 -3.02
C ALA A 22 8.49 2.74 -3.94
N LEU A 23 7.18 2.88 -4.14
CA LEU A 23 6.59 3.95 -4.95
C LEU A 23 6.82 5.35 -4.37
N THR A 24 7.01 5.46 -3.04
CA THR A 24 7.38 6.75 -2.42
C THR A 24 8.83 7.17 -2.65
N ARG A 25 9.72 6.21 -2.94
CA ARG A 25 11.16 6.45 -3.11
C ARG A 25 11.55 6.69 -4.57
N PHE A 26 10.83 6.10 -5.52
CA PHE A 26 11.12 6.20 -6.94
C PHE A 26 9.83 6.36 -7.75
N PRO A 27 9.47 7.59 -8.16
CA PRO A 27 8.36 7.78 -9.09
C PRO A 27 8.76 7.27 -10.47
N ALA A 28 7.89 6.44 -11.05
CA ALA A 28 8.04 5.71 -12.30
C ALA A 28 9.03 4.51 -12.27
N SER A 29 8.43 3.32 -12.39
CA SER A 29 8.91 2.19 -13.21
C SER A 29 9.78 1.07 -12.64
N ASP A 30 9.93 0.85 -11.33
CA ASP A 30 10.74 -0.30 -10.89
C ASP A 30 10.27 -1.09 -9.66
N ILE A 31 8.96 -1.37 -9.60
CA ILE A 31 8.48 -2.49 -8.79
C ILE A 31 8.96 -3.80 -9.44
N LYS A 32 10.16 -4.22 -9.06
CA LYS A 32 10.76 -5.51 -9.37
C LYS A 32 10.63 -6.45 -8.18
N VAL A 33 10.27 -7.70 -8.45
CA VAL A 33 10.15 -8.75 -7.42
C VAL A 33 11.48 -8.90 -6.67
N GLU A 34 12.61 -8.79 -7.37
CA GLU A 34 13.97 -8.79 -6.82
C GLU A 34 14.18 -7.68 -5.78
N SER A 35 13.76 -6.46 -6.11
CA SER A 35 13.95 -5.27 -5.28
C SER A 35 13.08 -5.34 -4.03
N LEU A 36 11.83 -5.78 -4.17
CA LEU A 36 10.92 -6.00 -3.05
C LEU A 36 11.43 -7.12 -2.13
N ALA A 37 11.85 -8.25 -2.69
CA ALA A 37 12.39 -9.37 -1.93
C ALA A 37 13.62 -8.95 -1.11
N ARG A 38 14.52 -8.16 -1.72
CA ARG A 38 15.68 -7.57 -1.06
C ARG A 38 15.27 -6.63 0.07
N ALA A 39 14.31 -5.74 -0.16
CA ALA A 39 13.81 -4.81 0.85
C ALA A 39 13.17 -5.55 2.05
N LEU A 40 12.53 -6.70 1.78
CA LEU A 40 11.89 -7.56 2.78
C LEU A 40 12.85 -8.58 3.42
N GLY A 41 14.12 -8.64 2.98
CA GLY A 41 15.11 -9.58 3.51
C GLY A 41 14.84 -11.05 3.21
N ILE A 42 14.09 -11.36 2.14
CA ILE A 42 13.69 -12.73 1.79
C ILE A 42 13.99 -13.09 0.33
N ALA A 43 13.82 -14.37 -0.02
CA ALA A 43 13.99 -14.85 -1.38
C ALA A 43 12.77 -14.51 -2.26
N ARG A 44 13.02 -14.31 -3.57
CA ARG A 44 11.97 -14.10 -4.59
C ARG A 44 10.94 -15.21 -4.65
N ALA A 45 11.31 -16.44 -4.30
CA ALA A 45 10.37 -17.56 -4.23
C ALA A 45 9.19 -17.29 -3.28
N GLY A 46 9.40 -16.48 -2.22
CA GLY A 46 8.35 -16.04 -1.30
C GLY A 46 7.20 -15.27 -1.97
N PHE A 47 7.52 -14.51 -3.02
CA PHE A 47 6.54 -13.69 -3.75
C PHE A 47 5.49 -14.57 -4.44
N TYR A 48 5.93 -15.64 -5.10
CA TYR A 48 5.07 -16.50 -5.92
C TYR A 48 4.10 -17.37 -5.11
N TRP A 49 4.27 -17.43 -3.78
CA TRP A 49 3.26 -18.00 -2.89
C TRP A 49 2.04 -17.10 -2.70
N HIS A 50 2.19 -15.79 -2.92
CA HIS A 50 1.14 -14.80 -2.71
C HIS A 50 0.60 -14.21 -4.03
N PHE A 51 1.45 -14.11 -5.06
CA PHE A 51 1.10 -13.46 -6.31
C PHE A 51 1.50 -14.32 -7.50
N ARG A 52 0.61 -14.45 -8.48
CA ARG A 52 0.84 -15.30 -9.66
C ARG A 52 1.99 -14.78 -10.52
N ASN A 53 2.04 -13.46 -10.71
CA ASN A 53 3.01 -12.74 -11.53
C ASN A 53 3.04 -11.27 -11.09
N ARG A 54 3.88 -10.48 -11.76
CA ARG A 54 4.03 -9.04 -11.45
C ARG A 54 2.75 -8.27 -11.75
N GLU A 55 2.08 -8.55 -12.85
CA GLU A 55 0.85 -7.88 -13.27
C GLU A 55 -0.24 -8.07 -12.22
N ASN A 56 -0.44 -9.32 -11.77
CA ASN A 56 -1.38 -9.66 -10.70
C ASN A 56 -1.03 -8.99 -9.36
N TYR A 57 0.26 -8.78 -9.07
CA TYR A 57 0.67 -8.01 -7.91
C TYR A 57 0.38 -6.52 -8.05
N VAL A 58 0.64 -5.92 -9.23
CA VAL A 58 0.36 -4.51 -9.48
C VAL A 58 -1.13 -4.24 -9.36
N THR A 59 -2.00 -5.05 -9.97
CA THR A 59 -3.46 -4.94 -9.79
C THR A 59 -3.85 -4.95 -8.32
N GLN A 60 -3.32 -5.91 -7.54
CA GLN A 60 -3.62 -6.01 -6.11
C GLN A 60 -3.03 -4.85 -5.29
N LEU A 61 -1.92 -4.26 -5.72
CA LEU A 61 -1.31 -3.09 -5.09
C LEU A 61 -2.16 -1.83 -5.30
N LEU A 62 -2.70 -1.65 -6.51
CA LEU A 62 -3.64 -0.57 -6.82
C LEU A 62 -4.91 -0.70 -5.99
N GLU A 63 -5.50 -1.90 -5.95
CA GLU A 63 -6.67 -2.19 -5.10
C GLU A 63 -6.37 -1.92 -3.62
N TYR A 64 -5.20 -2.34 -3.15
CA TYR A 64 -4.79 -2.17 -1.76
C TYR A 64 -4.64 -0.69 -1.37
N TRP A 65 -4.02 0.12 -2.23
CA TRP A 65 -3.91 1.56 -1.98
C TRP A 65 -5.28 2.24 -1.99
N LEU A 66 -6.13 1.91 -2.96
CA LEU A 66 -7.48 2.48 -3.05
C LEU A 66 -8.30 2.15 -1.81
N HIS A 67 -8.22 0.91 -1.32
CA HIS A 67 -8.87 0.48 -0.09
C HIS A 67 -8.37 1.29 1.11
N LYS A 68 -7.04 1.42 1.30
CA LYS A 68 -6.48 2.23 2.40
C LYS A 68 -6.94 3.69 2.38
N VAL A 69 -6.97 4.32 1.20
CA VAL A 69 -7.43 5.71 1.07
C VAL A 69 -8.93 5.82 1.38
N THR A 70 -9.72 4.86 0.91
CA THR A 70 -11.17 4.85 1.13
C THR A 70 -11.50 4.60 2.60
N ASP A 71 -10.88 3.60 3.21
CA ASP A 71 -11.12 3.19 4.61
C ASP A 71 -10.80 4.32 5.59
N ALA A 72 -9.70 5.06 5.34
CA ALA A 72 -9.34 6.23 6.13
C ALA A 72 -10.47 7.27 6.23
N ILE A 73 -11.41 7.26 5.30
CA ILE A 73 -12.55 8.17 5.23
C ILE A 73 -13.84 7.47 5.67
N THR A 74 -14.08 6.24 5.21
CA THR A 74 -15.38 5.58 5.32
C THR A 74 -15.58 4.76 6.60
N GLU A 75 -14.50 4.39 7.31
CA GLU A 75 -14.62 3.61 8.54
C GLU A 75 -15.10 4.43 9.74
N ASN A 76 -15.09 5.76 9.65
CA ASN A 76 -15.50 6.63 10.74
C ASN A 76 -16.80 7.39 10.40
N PRO A 77 -17.97 6.94 10.89
CA PRO A 77 -19.24 7.59 10.61
C PRO A 77 -19.32 9.03 11.15
N ASP A 78 -18.55 9.35 12.19
CA ASP A 78 -18.52 10.71 12.74
C ASP A 78 -17.87 11.69 11.76
N ILE A 79 -16.81 11.26 11.06
CA ILE A 79 -16.17 12.05 9.99
C ILE A 79 -17.15 12.30 8.85
N LEU A 80 -17.94 11.29 8.47
CA LEU A 80 -18.93 11.41 7.40
C LEU A 80 -20.08 12.35 7.78
N ALA A 81 -20.41 12.44 9.07
CA ALA A 81 -21.43 13.33 9.61
C ALA A 81 -20.97 14.79 9.79
N MET A 82 -19.68 15.08 9.64
CA MET A 82 -19.16 16.46 9.74
C MET A 82 -19.63 17.36 8.60
N GLU A 83 -19.74 18.65 8.89
CA GLU A 83 -19.94 19.70 7.90
C GLU A 83 -18.89 19.63 6.78
N PRO A 84 -19.23 19.96 5.51
CA PRO A 84 -18.37 19.70 4.36
C PRO A 84 -16.94 20.25 4.49
N LYS A 85 -16.76 21.46 5.04
CA LYS A 85 -15.44 22.07 5.22
C LYS A 85 -14.57 21.30 6.23
N THR A 86 -15.13 20.94 7.38
CA THR A 86 -14.41 20.20 8.43
C THR A 86 -14.06 18.80 7.97
N ARG A 87 -15.00 18.11 7.31
CA ARG A 87 -14.77 16.78 6.74
C ARG A 87 -13.61 16.77 5.75
N LEU A 88 -13.53 17.77 4.86
CA LEU A 88 -12.43 17.89 3.90
C LEU A 88 -11.07 18.04 4.61
N ILE A 89 -10.99 18.92 5.62
CA ILE A 89 -9.75 19.15 6.38
C ILE A 89 -9.31 17.87 7.09
N VAL A 90 -10.20 17.26 7.88
CA VAL A 90 -9.90 16.04 8.65
C VAL A 90 -9.53 14.88 7.73
N THR A 91 -10.24 14.72 6.62
CA THR A 91 -9.91 13.68 5.62
C THR A 91 -8.52 13.91 5.02
N ALA A 92 -8.19 15.14 4.63
CA ALA A 92 -6.89 15.47 4.06
C ALA A 92 -5.75 15.24 5.08
N GLU A 93 -5.97 15.59 6.35
CA GLU A 93 -5.04 15.32 7.45
C GLU A 93 -4.85 13.82 7.66
N LEU A 94 -5.92 13.01 7.69
CA LEU A 94 -5.83 11.55 7.83
C LEU A 94 -5.07 10.90 6.69
N ILE A 95 -5.32 11.30 5.44
CA ILE A 95 -4.60 10.78 4.27
C ILE A 95 -3.11 11.16 4.36
N HIS A 96 -2.79 12.36 4.85
CA HIS A 96 -1.43 12.83 5.04
C HIS A 96 -0.70 12.07 6.15
N ASP A 97 -1.33 11.92 7.32
CA ASP A 97 -0.76 11.27 8.51
C ASP A 97 -0.52 9.77 8.27
N ASN A 98 -1.38 9.12 7.49
CA ASN A 98 -1.17 7.74 7.05
C ASN A 98 -0.17 7.62 5.89
N ASN A 99 0.46 8.73 5.49
CA ASN A 99 1.44 8.82 4.41
C ASN A 99 0.92 8.28 3.05
N LEU A 100 -0.41 8.24 2.87
CA LEU A 100 -1.06 7.67 1.69
C LEU A 100 -0.95 8.60 0.47
N ALA A 101 -0.92 9.93 0.71
CA ALA A 101 -0.71 10.93 -0.31
C ALA A 101 0.68 10.83 -0.98
N ARG A 102 1.69 10.31 -0.27
CA ARG A 102 3.07 10.28 -0.78
C ARG A 102 3.24 9.29 -1.94
N ALA A 103 2.48 8.20 -1.94
CA ALA A 103 2.51 7.21 -3.01
C ALA A 103 1.58 7.56 -4.18
N GLU A 104 0.63 8.49 -3.99
CA GLU A 104 -0.42 8.81 -4.95
C GLU A 104 0.11 9.15 -6.36
N PRO A 105 1.07 10.06 -6.57
CA PRO A 105 1.51 10.40 -7.92
C PRO A 105 2.10 9.19 -8.66
N SER A 106 2.87 8.36 -7.95
CA SER A 106 3.48 7.15 -8.51
C SER A 106 2.44 6.07 -8.80
N ILE A 107 1.40 5.95 -7.98
CA ILE A 107 0.29 5.02 -8.17
C ILE A 107 -0.58 5.40 -9.36
N LEU A 108 -0.86 6.70 -9.53
CA LEU A 108 -1.58 7.21 -10.69
C LEU A 108 -0.79 6.95 -11.99
N LEU A 109 0.53 7.16 -11.97
CA LEU A 109 1.39 6.84 -13.11
C LEU A 109 1.44 5.33 -13.40
N LEU A 110 1.45 4.49 -12.36
CA LEU A 110 1.41 3.05 -12.50
C LEU A 110 0.09 2.57 -13.11
N ALA A 111 -1.04 3.12 -12.65
CA ALA A 111 -2.37 2.82 -13.18
C ALA A 111 -2.57 3.29 -14.63
N ALA A 112 -1.84 4.32 -15.07
CA ALA A 112 -1.89 4.81 -16.44
C ALA A 112 -1.03 4.00 -17.43
N GLN A 113 -0.21 3.06 -16.95
CA GLN A 113 0.72 2.24 -17.76
C GLN A 113 0.32 0.77 -17.89
N ASP A 114 -0.63 0.30 -17.08
CA ASP A 114 -1.28 -1.03 -17.17
C ASP A 114 -2.55 -0.96 -18.04
#